data_AF-A0A380EKJ4-F1
#
_entry.id   AF-A0A380EKJ4-F1
#
_cell.length_a   1.000
_cell.length_b   1.000
_cell.length_c   1.000
_cell.angle_alpha   90.00
_cell.angle_beta   90.00
_cell.angle_gamma   90.00
#
_symmetry.space_group_name_H-M   'P 1'
#
loop_
_entity.id
_entity.type
_entity.pdbx_description
1 polymer ?
#
loop_
_entity_poly.entity_id
_entity_poly.type
_entity_poly.pdbx_seq_one_letter_code
_entity_poly.pdbx_strand_id
1 'polypeptide(L)'
;MNEYRNKKGPDYTIFKNNWKVLLMDTSKTIFSKYRWNKSFKAYKRSSDIVEFMLSKDDILRHSYELVQGLRKDLRLCNWPKFINRLIQLVKSL
;
A
#
# COMPACT_ATOMS: atom_id res chain seq x y z
N MET A 1 1.27 3.34 -11.51
CA MET A 1 0.50 4.59 -11.65
C MET A 1 0.20 4.96 -13.10
N ASN A 2 1.16 4.92 -14.02
CA ASN A 2 0.92 5.21 -15.44
C ASN A 2 -0.06 4.21 -16.09
N GLU A 3 -0.08 2.96 -15.66
CA GLU A 3 -1.06 1.95 -16.10
C GLU A 3 -2.52 2.34 -15.81
N TYR A 4 -2.76 3.10 -14.74
CA TYR A 4 -4.09 3.57 -14.38
C TYR A 4 -4.50 4.85 -15.11
N ARG A 5 -3.56 5.53 -15.79
CA ARG A 5 -3.82 6.80 -16.50
C ARG A 5 -4.84 6.64 -17.62
N ASN A 6 -4.86 5.49 -18.27
CA ASN A 6 -5.76 5.20 -19.38
C ASN A 6 -7.09 4.57 -18.92
N LYS A 7 -7.15 4.06 -17.67
CA LYS A 7 -8.37 3.59 -17.03
C LYS A 7 -9.13 4.82 -16.49
N LYS A 8 -9.80 5.57 -17.37
CA LYS A 8 -10.62 6.73 -16.99
C LYS A 8 -11.71 6.27 -16.01
N GLY A 9 -11.76 6.87 -14.82
CA GLY A 9 -12.77 6.55 -13.80
C GLY A 9 -12.44 7.08 -12.40
N PRO A 10 -13.39 7.01 -11.45
CA PRO A 10 -13.20 7.47 -10.07
C PRO A 10 -12.03 6.77 -9.37
N ASP A 11 -11.75 5.52 -9.74
CA ASP A 11 -10.62 4.74 -9.22
C ASP A 11 -9.27 5.41 -9.55
N TYR A 12 -9.05 5.89 -10.79
CA TYR A 12 -7.81 6.62 -11.13
C TYR A 12 -7.62 7.88 -10.28
N THR A 13 -8.69 8.66 -10.06
CA THR A 13 -8.62 9.86 -9.22
C THR A 13 -8.30 9.52 -7.77
N ILE A 14 -8.87 8.45 -7.23
CA ILE A 14 -8.54 7.95 -5.89
C ILE A 14 -7.07 7.56 -5.82
N PHE A 15 -6.58 6.75 -6.77
CA PHE A 15 -5.19 6.32 -6.82
C PHE A 15 -4.23 7.50 -6.93
N LYS A 16 -4.50 8.43 -7.86
CA LYS A 16 -3.66 9.61 -8.09
C LYS A 16 -3.57 10.51 -6.88
N ASN A 17 -4.65 10.70 -6.14
CA ASN A 17 -4.66 11.63 -5.00
C ASN A 17 -4.12 10.98 -3.72
N ASN A 18 -4.19 9.66 -3.59
CA ASN A 18 -3.89 8.97 -2.34
C ASN A 18 -2.67 8.03 -2.39
N TRP A 19 -1.94 7.94 -3.52
CA TRP A 19 -0.81 6.99 -3.67
C TRP A 19 0.24 7.07 -2.55
N LYS A 20 0.49 8.25 -1.97
CA LYS A 20 1.46 8.40 -0.87
C LYS A 20 1.08 7.61 0.38
N VAL A 21 -0.20 7.31 0.57
CA VAL A 21 -0.66 6.52 1.72
C VAL A 21 -0.14 5.07 1.63
N LEU A 22 0.07 4.54 0.42
CA LEU A 22 0.72 3.23 0.22
C LEU A 22 2.18 3.21 0.68
N LEU A 23 2.86 4.36 0.68
CA LEU A 23 4.25 4.45 1.12
C LEU A 23 4.41 4.58 2.63
N MET A 24 3.34 4.90 3.35
CA MET A 24 3.39 5.06 4.79
C MET A 24 3.71 3.71 5.47
N ASP A 25 4.41 3.77 6.60
CA ASP A 25 4.58 2.60 7.47
C ASP A 25 3.18 2.12 7.92
N THR A 26 2.93 0.82 7.83
CA THR A 26 1.66 0.20 8.22
C THR A 26 1.24 0.59 9.64
N SER A 27 2.19 0.73 10.57
CA SER A 27 1.91 1.20 11.93
C SER A 27 1.24 2.59 11.94
N LYS A 28 1.67 3.51 11.08
CA LYS A 28 1.08 4.86 10.98
C LYS A 28 -0.27 4.86 10.26
N THR A 29 -0.53 3.89 9.40
CA THR A 29 -1.82 3.78 8.69
C THR A 29 -2.92 3.19 9.57
N ILE A 30 -2.61 2.17 10.38
CA ILE A 30 -3.56 1.47 11.25
C ILE A 30 -4.05 2.40 12.37
N PHE A 31 -3.16 3.20 12.97
CA PHE A 31 -3.50 4.13 14.04
C PHE A 31 -3.90 5.53 13.55
N SER A 32 -4.21 5.68 12.26
CA SER A 32 -4.61 6.96 11.71
C SER A 32 -6.02 7.36 12.18
N LYS A 33 -6.20 8.64 12.52
CA LYS A 33 -7.53 9.21 12.79
C LYS A 33 -8.34 9.27 11.50
N TYR A 34 -9.66 9.18 11.61
CA TYR A 34 -10.57 9.47 10.51
C TYR A 34 -10.40 10.92 10.04
N ARG A 35 -10.33 11.13 8.73
CA ARG A 35 -10.28 12.46 8.11
C ARG A 35 -11.21 12.49 6.90
N TRP A 36 -11.83 13.64 6.66
CA TRP A 36 -12.62 13.85 5.45
C TRP A 36 -11.75 13.66 4.22
N ASN A 37 -12.14 12.75 3.32
CA ASN A 37 -11.46 12.50 2.07
C ASN A 37 -12.33 12.92 0.88
N LYS A 38 -11.85 13.89 0.09
CA LYS A 38 -12.57 14.45 -1.05
C LYS A 38 -12.84 13.43 -2.15
N SER A 39 -11.93 12.48 -2.40
CA SER A 39 -12.12 11.47 -3.45
C SER A 39 -13.24 10.47 -3.09
N PHE A 40 -13.42 10.20 -1.80
CA PHE A 40 -14.48 9.29 -1.31
C PHE A 40 -15.76 10.01 -0.86
N LYS A 41 -15.72 11.35 -0.72
CA LYS A 41 -16.80 12.16 -0.12
C LYS A 41 -17.26 11.60 1.24
N ALA A 42 -16.32 11.10 2.04
CA ALA A 42 -16.58 10.46 3.32
C ALA A 42 -15.37 10.59 4.24
N TYR A 43 -15.59 10.40 5.55
CA TYR A 43 -14.49 10.23 6.51
C TYR A 43 -13.86 8.85 6.35
N LYS A 44 -12.53 8.81 6.18
CA LYS A 44 -11.75 7.58 6.01
C LYS A 44 -10.49 7.61 6.85
N ARG A 45 -10.04 6.45 7.30
CA ARG A 45 -8.67 6.24 7.79
C ARG A 45 -7.74 5.96 6.62
N SER A 46 -6.45 6.15 6.84
CA SER A 46 -5.42 5.74 5.89
C SER A 46 -5.49 4.24 5.57
N SER A 47 -5.80 3.40 6.57
CA SER A 47 -6.01 1.96 6.37
C SER A 47 -7.14 1.65 5.38
N ASP A 48 -8.27 2.37 5.48
CA ASP A 48 -9.43 2.13 4.63
C ASP A 48 -9.11 2.52 3.17
N ILE A 49 -8.31 3.57 2.98
CA ILE A 49 -7.85 4.01 1.66
C ILE A 49 -6.86 2.99 1.07
N VAL A 50 -5.92 2.50 1.88
CA VAL A 50 -4.98 1.45 1.45
C VAL A 50 -5.75 0.21 1.03
N GLU A 51 -6.66 -0.31 1.87
CA GLU A 51 -7.42 -1.52 1.57
C GLU A 51 -8.22 -1.39 0.27
N PHE A 52 -8.88 -0.24 0.06
CA PHE A 52 -9.54 0.05 -1.21
C PHE A 52 -8.59 -0.01 -2.40
N MET A 53 -7.40 0.58 -2.31
CA MET A 53 -6.45 0.56 -3.42
C MET A 53 -5.91 -0.85 -3.69
N LEU A 54 -5.60 -1.61 -2.64
CA LEU A 54 -5.11 -2.98 -2.76
C LEU A 54 -6.20 -3.98 -3.23
N SER A 55 -7.49 -3.65 -3.07
CA SER A 55 -8.58 -4.49 -3.56
C SER A 55 -8.81 -4.38 -5.07
N LYS A 56 -8.09 -3.51 -5.78
CA LYS A 56 -8.28 -3.25 -7.21
C LYS A 56 -7.23 -3.93 -8.09
N ASP A 57 -6.13 -4.38 -7.50
CA ASP A 57 -4.99 -4.91 -8.23
C ASP A 57 -4.18 -5.84 -7.32
N ASP A 58 -4.21 -7.14 -7.64
CA ASP A 58 -3.51 -8.16 -6.87
C ASP A 58 -2.00 -8.02 -6.96
N ILE A 59 -1.45 -7.57 -8.10
CA ILE A 59 -0.01 -7.34 -8.25
C ILE A 59 0.43 -6.20 -7.33
N LEU A 60 -0.38 -5.14 -7.25
CA LEU A 60 -0.15 -4.05 -6.31
C LEU A 60 -0.22 -4.53 -4.86
N ARG A 61 -1.20 -5.37 -4.51
CA ARG A 61 -1.33 -5.96 -3.17
C ARG A 61 -0.09 -6.75 -2.79
N HIS A 62 0.33 -7.69 -3.64
CA HIS A 62 1.52 -8.52 -3.38
C HIS A 62 2.77 -7.64 -3.23
N SER A 63 2.95 -6.64 -4.10
CA SER A 63 4.07 -5.70 -4.04
C SER A 63 4.06 -4.88 -2.74
N TYR A 64 2.90 -4.39 -2.32
CA TYR A 64 2.73 -3.64 -1.09
C TYR A 64 3.08 -4.49 0.14
N GLU A 65 2.51 -5.69 0.25
CA GLU A 65 2.74 -6.60 1.38
C GLU A 65 4.22 -6.99 1.50
N LEU A 66 4.89 -7.23 0.37
CA LEU A 66 6.31 -7.53 0.32
C LEU A 66 7.17 -6.40 0.87
N VAL A 67 6.96 -5.18 0.38
CA VAL A 67 7.71 -3.98 0.83
C VAL A 67 7.45 -3.68 2.31
N GLN A 68 6.20 -3.77 2.75
CA GLN A 68 5.86 -3.53 4.16
C GLN A 68 6.42 -4.62 5.08
N GLY A 69 6.43 -5.87 4.62
CA GLY A 69 7.10 -6.98 5.28
C GLY A 69 8.59 -6.73 5.46
N LEU A 70 9.29 -6.36 4.38
CA LEU A 70 10.72 -6.02 4.42
C LEU A 70 11.01 -4.87 5.41
N ARG A 71 10.21 -3.80 5.37
CA ARG A 71 10.35 -2.68 6.32
C ARG A 71 10.15 -3.10 7.76
N LYS A 72 9.15 -3.95 8.03
CA LYS A 72 8.88 -4.46 9.37
C LYS A 72 10.04 -5.30 9.88
N ASP A 73 10.52 -6.24 9.07
CA ASP A 73 11.62 -7.14 9.43
C ASP A 73 12.92 -6.34 9.66
N LEU A 74 13.18 -5.31 8.84
CA LEU A 74 14.29 -4.38 9.02
C LEU A 74 14.18 -3.59 10.33
N ARG A 75 13.00 -2.99 10.62
CA ARG A 75 12.76 -2.20 11.84
C ARG A 75 12.93 -3.03 13.12
N LEU A 76 12.60 -4.31 13.06
CA LEU A 76 12.72 -5.25 14.17
C LEU A 76 14.08 -5.96 14.23
N CYS A 77 15.02 -5.61 13.34
CA CYS A 77 16.31 -6.29 13.19
C CYS A 77 16.17 -7.82 13.01
N ASN A 78 15.09 -8.29 12.40
CA ASN A 78 14.84 -9.70 12.15
C ASN A 78 15.51 -10.14 10.84
N TRP A 79 16.84 -10.22 10.87
CA TRP A 79 17.66 -10.54 9.70
C TRP A 79 17.28 -11.85 9.00
N PRO A 80 16.97 -12.97 9.71
CA PRO A 80 16.56 -14.20 9.05
C PRO A 80 15.28 -14.03 8.22
N LYS A 81 14.24 -13.37 8.76
CA LYS A 81 13.00 -13.11 8.02
C LYS A 81 13.22 -12.13 6.86
N PHE A 82 14.02 -11.10 7.08
CA PHE A 82 14.36 -10.12 6.05
C PHE A 82 15.05 -10.77 4.84
N ILE A 83 16.09 -11.59 5.09
CA ILE A 83 16.84 -12.30 4.04
C ILE A 83 15.93 -13.30 3.31
N ASN A 84 15.14 -14.10 4.04
CA ASN A 84 14.21 -15.05 3.42
C ASN A 84 13.21 -14.37 2.47
N ARG A 85 12.67 -13.21 2.89
CA ARG A 85 11.74 -12.43 2.08
C ARG A 85 12.41 -11.83 0.84
N LEU A 86 13.66 -11.38 0.93
CA LEU A 86 14.45 -10.93 -0.22
C LEU A 86 14.73 -12.07 -1.21
N ILE A 87 15.07 -13.26 -0.71
CA ILE A 87 15.31 -14.43 -1.58
C ILE A 87 14.04 -14.83 -2.32
N GLN A 88 12.87 -14.78 -1.67
CA GLN A 88 11.58 -15.03 -2.32
C GLN A 88 11.31 -14.03 -3.45
N LEU A 89 11.63 -12.75 -3.25
CA LEU A 89 11.49 -11.70 -4.27
C LEU A 89 12.34 -12.01 -5.51
N VAL A 90 13.61 -12.37 -5.31
CA VAL A 90 14.54 -12.69 -6.41
C VAL A 90 14.07 -13.91 -7.22
N LYS A 91 13.42 -14.89 -6.57
CA LYS A 91 12.90 -16.09 -7.25
C LYS A 91 11.60 -15.86 -8.03
N SER A 92 10.89 -14.77 -7.75
CA SER A 92 9.61 -14.42 -8.40
C SER A 92 9.75 -13.48 -9.60
N LEU A 93 10.98 -13.01 -9.86
CA LEU A 93 11.37 -12.18 -11.01
C LEU A 93 11.98 -13.07 -12.09
#